data_AF-A0A849V6Q6-F1
#
_entry.id   AF-A0A849V6Q6-F1
#
_cell.length_a   1.000
_cell.length_b   1.000
_cell.length_c   1.000
_cell.angle_alpha   90.00
_cell.angle_beta   90.00
_cell.angle_gamma   90.00
#
_symmetry.space_group_name_H-M   'P 1'
#
loop_
_entity.id
_entity.type
_entity.pdbx_description
1 polymer ?
#
loop_
_entity_poly.entity_id
_entity_poly.type
_entity_poly.pdbx_seq_one_letter_code
_entity_poly.pdbx_strand_id
1 'polypeptide(L)'
;MAIIKGSNKDDVLNGTPGDDTLFGLGGDDTLNGLKGADRMDGGKDADLLVGGQGDDTYVVDNVGDMITELAGGGNDTVESSITWALGAGLENLVLTGNQSINGTGNQLGNTITGNAGKNNLMGGLGNDKLSGGLGNDVLLGEAGNDILDGGAGKNTLNGGIGNDVYIVDSIDNAIVELKYQGIDTVKSSVNWSLQGTNLENLELVGAAAVLGQGNQSANVLIGNTAANLLSGETGNDTLIGGAGNDRLFGGDGNDLLQGDDGNDTLNGESGNDTLDGGRGYDTLNGGDGIDSLSGGLGKDSLILADFSGDTVNGGGASDSLFITGQNQTLNLAQDSISGIEDIKFNDDSNNTLSVTAQSVLALSPDSDTLRVDAQGNNTLFMEAGWVETGLVDGYKIFTKDGATLEVDAGIGHIEMTGSLYTINNADSAANVGSVFTSGTDVITVDFGGKRYSQWGLDTIDLTGFGVEDKLIINQADGVAASSSLKTIRPGTWFNQGYFLSTDYVIRGSNPEVRGGAHVTILTMDTIRWNNSLGQVMLQSNLLHKTTVDQVTFYDNSITVHTHYTTSLKSSGQVILTGLPPELPTDQFVFV
;
A
#
# COMPACT_ATOMS: atom_id res chain seq x y z
N MET A 1 35.53 46.08 -33.13
CA MET A 1 35.75 45.16 -34.26
C MET A 1 36.54 45.80 -35.38
N ALA A 2 37.86 45.86 -35.20
CA ALA A 2 38.76 45.96 -36.34
C ALA A 2 38.96 44.58 -36.96
N ILE A 3 39.23 44.54 -38.26
CA ILE A 3 39.65 43.33 -38.97
C ILE A 3 41.05 43.60 -39.49
N ILE A 4 42.01 42.81 -39.05
CA ILE A 4 43.42 42.95 -39.35
C ILE A 4 43.86 41.69 -40.10
N LYS A 5 44.54 41.87 -41.23
CA LYS A 5 44.99 40.76 -42.07
C LYS A 5 46.46 40.91 -42.39
N GLY A 6 47.19 39.82 -42.24
CA GLY A 6 48.56 39.64 -42.68
C GLY A 6 48.66 39.35 -44.17
N SER A 7 49.73 38.68 -44.52
CA SER A 7 50.20 38.36 -45.86
C SER A 7 50.52 36.86 -45.93
N ASN A 8 51.25 36.42 -46.96
CA ASN A 8 51.69 35.02 -47.05
C ASN A 8 53.15 34.88 -46.57
N LYS A 9 53.53 35.66 -45.55
CA LYS A 9 54.85 35.68 -44.92
C LYS A 9 54.65 35.95 -43.43
N ASP A 10 55.67 35.61 -42.64
CA ASP A 10 55.74 35.92 -41.22
C ASP A 10 55.40 37.39 -40.94
N ASP A 11 54.30 37.59 -40.23
CA ASP A 11 53.71 38.86 -39.86
C ASP A 11 53.61 39.01 -38.34
N VAL A 12 53.65 40.27 -37.87
CA VAL A 12 53.34 40.61 -36.48
C VAL A 12 52.11 41.51 -36.50
N LEU A 13 50.97 40.95 -36.13
CA LEU A 13 49.68 41.62 -36.12
C LEU A 13 49.36 42.08 -34.69
N ASN A 14 49.04 43.36 -34.53
CA ASN A 14 48.63 43.91 -33.25
C ASN A 14 47.22 44.45 -33.37
N GLY A 15 46.33 43.93 -32.54
CA GLY A 15 44.98 44.43 -32.31
C GLY A 15 44.96 45.82 -31.68
N THR A 16 43.76 46.22 -31.34
CA THR A 16 43.38 47.43 -30.64
C THR A 16 42.90 47.06 -29.23
N PRO A 17 42.65 48.02 -28.32
CA PRO A 17 42.13 47.71 -27.00
C PRO A 17 40.65 47.26 -26.93
N GLY A 18 40.01 46.92 -28.03
CA GLY A 18 38.65 46.38 -28.04
C GLY A 18 38.50 45.33 -29.13
N ASP A 19 37.39 44.58 -29.12
CA ASP A 19 37.19 43.35 -29.89
C ASP A 19 37.70 43.42 -31.33
N ASP A 20 38.52 42.47 -31.75
CA ASP A 20 39.15 42.43 -33.05
C ASP A 20 39.08 41.05 -33.72
N THR A 21 39.40 41.01 -35.01
CA THR A 21 39.63 39.77 -35.73
C THR A 21 40.93 39.85 -36.50
N LEU A 22 41.89 38.98 -36.16
CA LEU A 22 43.23 38.93 -36.72
C LEU A 22 43.35 37.67 -37.58
N PHE A 23 43.79 37.84 -38.83
CA PHE A 23 44.08 36.75 -39.76
C PHE A 23 45.53 36.82 -40.21
N GLY A 24 46.36 35.84 -39.87
CA GLY A 24 47.75 35.73 -40.31
C GLY A 24 47.86 35.40 -41.81
N LEU A 25 47.12 34.38 -42.23
CA LEU A 25 47.03 33.77 -43.57
C LEU A 25 48.11 32.72 -43.84
N GLY A 26 49.38 33.09 -43.94
CA GLY A 26 50.46 32.11 -44.09
C GLY A 26 51.82 32.71 -43.83
N GLY A 27 52.81 31.87 -43.53
CA GLY A 27 54.00 32.26 -42.78
C GLY A 27 53.79 32.05 -41.28
N ASP A 28 54.89 32.03 -40.52
CA ASP A 28 54.84 31.84 -39.07
C ASP A 28 54.55 33.21 -38.40
N ASP A 29 53.30 33.43 -38.02
CA ASP A 29 52.78 34.73 -37.60
C ASP A 29 52.74 34.90 -36.07
N THR A 30 52.73 36.16 -35.61
CA THR A 30 52.44 36.52 -34.22
C THR A 30 51.24 37.45 -34.17
N LEU A 31 50.15 36.99 -33.55
CA LEU A 31 48.88 37.72 -33.42
C LEU A 31 48.70 38.15 -31.96
N ASN A 32 48.63 39.46 -31.71
CA ASN A 32 48.41 40.03 -30.37
C ASN A 32 47.04 40.73 -30.29
N GLY A 33 46.09 40.19 -29.53
CA GLY A 33 44.74 40.75 -29.33
C GLY A 33 44.72 42.01 -28.44
N LEU A 34 45.44 41.97 -27.31
CA LEU A 34 45.54 42.99 -26.26
C LEU A 34 44.36 42.99 -25.28
N LYS A 35 43.27 43.68 -25.61
CA LYS A 35 42.08 43.77 -24.76
C LYS A 35 40.85 43.67 -25.66
N GLY A 36 39.76 43.14 -25.13
CA GLY A 36 38.54 42.93 -25.89
C GLY A 36 38.36 41.45 -26.15
N ALA A 37 37.22 41.07 -26.71
CA ALA A 37 36.99 39.69 -27.14
C ALA A 37 37.50 39.53 -28.58
N ASP A 38 38.67 38.94 -28.74
CA ASP A 38 39.40 38.87 -30.00
C ASP A 38 39.30 37.49 -30.64
N ARG A 39 39.21 37.45 -31.97
CA ARG A 39 39.33 36.20 -32.75
C ARG A 39 40.65 36.18 -33.52
N MET A 40 41.45 35.14 -33.32
CA MET A 40 42.76 34.99 -33.96
C MET A 40 42.82 33.69 -34.77
N ASP A 41 43.21 33.83 -36.03
CA ASP A 41 43.41 32.74 -36.98
C ASP A 41 44.73 32.98 -37.73
N GLY A 42 45.79 32.29 -37.30
CA GLY A 42 47.12 32.46 -37.88
C GLY A 42 47.21 31.92 -39.32
N GLY A 43 46.35 30.98 -39.68
CA GLY A 43 46.41 30.27 -40.95
C GLY A 43 47.15 28.95 -40.78
N LYS A 44 47.82 28.49 -41.83
CA LYS A 44 48.26 27.08 -41.96
C LYS A 44 49.63 26.75 -41.38
N ASP A 45 50.44 27.77 -41.11
CA ASP A 45 51.84 27.59 -40.73
C ASP A 45 51.94 27.62 -39.19
N ALA A 46 53.10 27.81 -38.56
CA ALA A 46 53.21 27.70 -37.10
C ALA A 46 53.11 29.07 -36.44
N ASP A 47 51.98 29.34 -35.77
CA ASP A 47 51.65 30.69 -35.31
C ASP A 47 51.72 30.86 -33.78
N LEU A 48 52.03 32.08 -33.32
CA LEU A 48 51.90 32.49 -31.92
C LEU A 48 50.68 33.39 -31.75
N LEU A 49 49.69 32.88 -31.01
CA LEU A 49 48.43 33.58 -30.74
C LEU A 49 48.41 34.07 -29.28
N VAL A 50 48.23 35.37 -29.08
CA VAL A 50 48.29 36.04 -27.77
C VAL A 50 47.04 36.89 -27.57
N GLY A 51 46.06 36.41 -26.83
CA GLY A 51 44.76 37.08 -26.64
C GLY A 51 44.86 38.31 -25.74
N GLY A 52 45.07 38.09 -24.45
CA GLY A 52 45.26 39.19 -23.50
C GLY A 52 44.13 39.27 -22.49
N GLN A 53 43.35 40.34 -22.48
CA GLN A 53 42.17 40.47 -21.60
C GLN A 53 40.89 40.45 -22.42
N GLY A 54 39.87 39.74 -21.95
CA GLY A 54 38.61 39.53 -22.65
C GLY A 54 38.45 38.05 -22.99
N ASP A 55 37.28 37.70 -23.51
CA ASP A 55 36.96 36.32 -23.88
C ASP A 55 37.39 36.10 -25.34
N ASP A 56 38.56 35.52 -25.52
CA ASP A 56 39.25 35.38 -26.80
C ASP A 56 38.95 34.03 -27.47
N THR A 57 39.12 33.97 -28.80
CA THR A 57 38.96 32.77 -29.61
C THR A 57 40.18 32.52 -30.49
N TYR A 58 40.75 31.33 -30.35
CA TYR A 58 41.93 30.86 -31.07
C TYR A 58 41.55 29.79 -32.09
N VAL A 59 41.86 30.01 -33.36
CA VAL A 59 41.74 28.99 -34.39
C VAL A 59 43.08 28.27 -34.51
N VAL A 60 43.06 26.96 -34.28
CA VAL A 60 44.25 26.11 -34.33
C VAL A 60 44.09 25.06 -35.42
N ASP A 61 44.99 25.08 -36.39
CA ASP A 61 45.01 24.10 -37.48
C ASP A 61 46.39 23.45 -37.71
N ASN A 62 47.43 23.97 -37.03
CA ASN A 62 48.78 23.47 -37.10
C ASN A 62 49.28 23.03 -35.71
N VAL A 63 50.03 21.93 -35.66
CA VAL A 63 50.64 21.42 -34.41
C VAL A 63 51.73 22.35 -33.86
N GLY A 64 52.26 23.24 -34.71
CA GLY A 64 53.22 24.27 -34.35
C GLY A 64 52.59 25.50 -33.72
N ASP A 65 51.26 25.64 -33.75
CA ASP A 65 50.57 26.78 -33.13
C ASP A 65 50.82 26.79 -31.62
N MET A 66 51.00 27.98 -31.07
CA MET A 66 51.19 28.23 -29.65
C MET A 66 50.23 29.32 -29.19
N ILE A 67 49.57 29.07 -28.06
CA ILE A 67 48.71 30.04 -27.41
C ILE A 67 49.39 30.55 -26.15
N THR A 68 49.40 31.87 -25.96
CA THR A 68 49.81 32.51 -24.71
C THR A 68 48.65 33.24 -24.09
N GLU A 69 48.22 32.76 -22.92
CA GLU A 69 47.14 33.36 -22.16
C GLU A 69 47.61 34.13 -20.92
N LEU A 70 46.81 35.14 -20.55
CA LEU A 70 46.95 35.81 -19.26
C LEU A 70 46.08 35.11 -18.20
N ALA A 71 46.63 34.93 -17.00
CA ALA A 71 45.82 34.42 -15.90
C ALA A 71 44.67 35.39 -15.57
N GLY A 72 43.43 34.89 -15.69
CA GLY A 72 42.23 35.73 -15.56
C GLY A 72 42.04 36.68 -16.76
N GLY A 73 42.50 36.27 -17.94
CA GLY A 73 42.33 36.95 -19.22
C GLY A 73 40.87 37.05 -19.62
N GLY A 74 40.15 35.93 -19.58
CA GLY A 74 38.70 35.87 -19.75
C GLY A 74 38.23 34.44 -19.58
N ASN A 75 37.20 34.08 -20.34
CA ASN A 75 36.78 32.70 -20.59
C ASN A 75 37.04 32.38 -22.07
N ASP A 76 38.19 31.75 -22.31
CA ASP A 76 38.81 31.72 -23.62
C ASP A 76 38.51 30.40 -24.35
N THR A 77 38.46 30.45 -25.68
CA THR A 77 38.02 29.32 -26.53
C THR A 77 39.08 28.95 -27.57
N VAL A 78 39.39 27.66 -27.66
CA VAL A 78 40.15 27.10 -28.78
C VAL A 78 39.22 26.36 -29.73
N GLU A 79 39.18 26.78 -30.99
CA GLU A 79 38.57 26.04 -32.10
C GLU A 79 39.68 25.28 -32.83
N SER A 80 39.75 23.96 -32.67
CA SER A 80 40.84 23.17 -33.26
C SER A 80 40.34 22.25 -34.38
N SER A 81 41.06 22.21 -35.50
CA SER A 81 40.84 21.23 -36.57
C SER A 81 41.81 20.03 -36.50
N ILE A 82 42.63 20.00 -35.46
CA ILE A 82 43.61 18.95 -35.13
C ILE A 82 43.39 18.44 -33.70
N THR A 83 44.17 17.44 -33.29
CA THR A 83 44.20 17.05 -31.87
C THR A 83 44.86 18.14 -31.05
N TRP A 84 44.22 18.54 -29.95
CA TRP A 84 44.67 19.66 -29.13
C TRP A 84 44.53 19.41 -27.63
N ALA A 85 45.45 19.99 -26.86
CA ALA A 85 45.43 20.01 -25.41
C ALA A 85 45.45 21.46 -24.93
N LEU A 86 44.51 21.82 -24.05
CA LEU A 86 44.42 23.17 -23.51
C LEU A 86 45.63 23.47 -22.62
N GLY A 87 46.30 24.59 -22.91
CA GLY A 87 47.29 25.20 -22.03
C GLY A 87 46.63 25.81 -20.78
N ALA A 88 47.44 26.31 -19.86
CA ALA A 88 46.94 26.97 -18.65
C ALA A 88 46.17 28.25 -18.98
N GLY A 89 45.05 28.49 -18.28
CA GLY A 89 44.21 29.68 -18.46
C GLY A 89 43.29 29.62 -19.67
N LEU A 90 43.11 28.45 -20.28
CA LEU A 90 42.11 28.23 -21.32
C LEU A 90 40.99 27.35 -20.77
N GLU A 91 39.75 27.75 -21.01
CA GLU A 91 38.56 27.11 -20.44
C GLU A 91 37.81 26.24 -21.46
N ASN A 92 37.79 26.63 -22.74
CA ASN A 92 36.92 25.97 -23.73
C ASN A 92 37.70 25.38 -24.90
N LEU A 93 37.34 24.16 -25.32
CA LEU A 93 37.85 23.51 -26.52
C LEU A 93 36.68 23.04 -27.40
N VAL A 94 36.71 23.42 -28.67
CA VAL A 94 35.78 22.95 -29.70
C VAL A 94 36.57 22.30 -30.82
N LEU A 95 36.38 20.99 -30.99
CA LEU A 95 36.93 20.26 -32.12
C LEU A 95 36.06 20.52 -33.35
N THR A 96 36.70 20.80 -34.48
CA THR A 96 36.02 21.15 -35.74
C THR A 96 36.27 20.09 -36.81
N GLY A 97 35.47 20.13 -37.87
CA GLY A 97 35.54 19.18 -38.97
C GLY A 97 35.01 17.79 -38.61
N ASN A 98 35.40 16.79 -39.39
CA ASN A 98 34.87 15.41 -39.30
C ASN A 98 35.97 14.36 -39.08
N GLN A 99 37.20 14.79 -38.78
CA GLN A 99 38.31 13.87 -38.55
C GLN A 99 38.26 13.32 -37.12
N SER A 100 38.76 12.11 -36.93
CA SER A 100 39.00 11.56 -35.59
C SER A 100 40.20 12.24 -34.94
N ILE A 101 39.92 13.33 -34.24
CA ILE A 101 40.86 14.13 -33.47
C ILE A 101 40.46 14.08 -31.99
N ASN A 102 41.36 14.46 -31.09
CA ASN A 102 41.15 14.33 -29.66
C ASN A 102 41.27 15.69 -28.96
N GLY A 103 40.63 15.79 -27.79
CA GLY A 103 40.67 16.97 -26.94
C GLY A 103 41.18 16.61 -25.56
N THR A 104 41.98 17.49 -24.96
CA THR A 104 42.44 17.34 -23.57
C THR A 104 42.33 18.69 -22.87
N GLY A 105 41.68 18.72 -21.71
CA GLY A 105 41.61 19.90 -20.85
C GLY A 105 42.85 20.05 -19.99
N ASN A 106 42.70 20.79 -18.89
CA ASN A 106 43.76 21.16 -17.97
C ASN A 106 43.29 21.03 -16.51
N GLN A 107 43.78 21.89 -15.61
CA GLN A 107 43.44 21.82 -14.18
C GLN A 107 42.20 22.66 -13.80
N LEU A 108 41.66 23.41 -14.76
CA LEU A 108 40.45 24.24 -14.62
C LEU A 108 39.22 23.38 -14.94
N GLY A 109 38.03 23.90 -14.62
CA GLY A 109 36.80 23.31 -15.14
C GLY A 109 36.62 23.71 -16.60
N ASN A 110 36.87 22.77 -17.51
CA ASN A 110 36.86 22.95 -18.94
C ASN A 110 35.53 22.56 -19.58
N THR A 111 35.15 23.25 -20.65
CA THR A 111 34.09 22.79 -21.56
C THR A 111 34.72 22.29 -22.86
N ILE A 112 34.60 20.99 -23.13
CA ILE A 112 35.19 20.34 -24.30
C ILE A 112 34.07 19.76 -25.17
N THR A 113 33.98 20.23 -26.41
CA THR A 113 33.04 19.75 -27.42
C THR A 113 33.78 19.04 -28.54
N GLY A 114 33.44 17.77 -28.76
CA GLY A 114 33.90 16.95 -29.86
C GLY A 114 33.30 17.37 -31.21
N ASN A 115 33.62 16.60 -32.24
CA ASN A 115 33.19 16.85 -33.61
C ASN A 115 32.36 15.68 -34.15
N ALA A 116 32.31 15.50 -35.48
CA ALA A 116 31.56 14.39 -36.07
C ALA A 116 32.36 13.07 -36.21
N GLY A 117 33.65 13.11 -35.89
CA GLY A 117 34.53 11.96 -35.90
C GLY A 117 34.59 11.29 -34.54
N LYS A 118 35.17 10.09 -34.47
CA LYS A 118 35.46 9.46 -33.18
C LYS A 118 36.51 10.27 -32.41
N ASN A 119 36.15 10.81 -31.26
CA ASN A 119 37.01 11.58 -30.37
C ASN A 119 37.31 10.83 -29.07
N ASN A 120 38.53 11.02 -28.57
CA ASN A 120 38.86 10.79 -27.17
C ASN A 120 38.95 12.17 -26.48
N LEU A 121 38.08 12.42 -25.51
CA LEU A 121 38.03 13.65 -24.74
C LEU A 121 38.47 13.36 -23.31
N MET A 122 39.42 14.14 -22.80
CA MET A 122 39.89 14.07 -21.40
C MET A 122 39.67 15.42 -20.74
N GLY A 123 38.92 15.46 -19.63
CA GLY A 123 38.62 16.66 -18.86
C GLY A 123 39.83 17.18 -18.11
N GLY A 124 40.31 16.41 -17.13
CA GLY A 124 41.49 16.74 -16.35
C GLY A 124 41.19 16.74 -14.85
N LEU A 125 41.63 17.76 -14.13
CA LEU A 125 41.45 17.79 -12.65
C LEU A 125 40.27 18.66 -12.18
N GLY A 126 39.67 19.42 -13.10
CA GLY A 126 38.60 20.36 -12.77
C GLY A 126 37.23 19.71 -12.89
N ASN A 127 36.18 20.49 -12.61
CA ASN A 127 34.81 20.05 -12.88
C ASN A 127 34.50 20.37 -14.34
N ASP A 128 34.54 19.36 -15.18
CA ASP A 128 34.53 19.48 -16.63
C ASP A 128 33.14 19.20 -17.23
N LYS A 129 32.91 19.74 -18.43
CA LYS A 129 31.78 19.40 -19.27
C LYS A 129 32.28 18.87 -20.60
N LEU A 130 32.03 17.59 -20.85
CA LEU A 130 32.47 16.90 -22.05
C LEU A 130 31.25 16.55 -22.92
N SER A 131 31.29 16.92 -24.20
CA SER A 131 30.28 16.55 -25.19
C SER A 131 30.94 15.86 -26.38
N GLY A 132 30.60 14.60 -26.66
CA GLY A 132 31.20 13.79 -27.73
C GLY A 132 30.83 14.26 -29.13
N GLY A 133 29.58 14.70 -29.32
CA GLY A 133 29.08 15.13 -30.62
C GLY A 133 28.45 13.97 -31.39
N LEU A 134 28.92 13.72 -32.62
CA LEU A 134 28.55 12.50 -33.35
C LEU A 134 29.77 11.60 -33.36
N GLY A 135 29.58 10.29 -33.25
CA GLY A 135 30.72 9.39 -33.33
C GLY A 135 30.56 8.24 -32.37
N ASN A 136 31.65 7.53 -32.11
CA ASN A 136 31.69 6.52 -31.08
C ASN A 136 32.81 6.95 -30.13
N ASP A 137 32.47 7.82 -29.20
CA ASP A 137 33.44 8.62 -28.49
C ASP A 137 33.86 7.99 -27.16
N VAL A 138 35.01 8.42 -26.66
CA VAL A 138 35.49 8.07 -25.32
C VAL A 138 35.64 9.35 -24.52
N LEU A 139 34.84 9.52 -23.47
CA LEU A 139 34.88 10.67 -22.58
C LEU A 139 35.43 10.23 -21.23
N LEU A 140 36.52 10.86 -20.80
CA LEU A 140 37.17 10.65 -19.51
C LEU A 140 37.12 11.98 -18.74
N GLY A 141 36.36 12.06 -17.65
CA GLY A 141 36.34 13.24 -16.77
C GLY A 141 37.66 13.41 -16.00
N GLU A 142 38.17 12.28 -15.49
CA GLU A 142 39.36 12.13 -14.63
C GLU A 142 39.12 12.46 -13.16
N ALA A 143 39.30 13.70 -12.71
CA ALA A 143 39.03 14.07 -11.33
C ALA A 143 38.25 15.38 -11.30
N GLY A 144 37.30 15.50 -10.38
CA GLY A 144 36.33 16.59 -10.41
C GLY A 144 34.93 16.04 -10.53
N ASN A 145 33.93 16.91 -10.44
CA ASN A 145 32.54 16.55 -10.66
C ASN A 145 32.18 16.91 -12.10
N ASP A 146 32.16 15.92 -12.97
CA ASP A 146 32.11 16.09 -14.41
C ASP A 146 30.73 15.82 -14.99
N ILE A 147 30.42 16.47 -16.11
CA ILE A 147 29.22 16.19 -16.90
C ILE A 147 29.64 15.62 -18.25
N LEU A 148 29.27 14.36 -18.50
CA LEU A 148 29.63 13.62 -19.71
C LEU A 148 28.39 13.36 -20.56
N ASP A 149 28.35 13.99 -21.73
CA ASP A 149 27.34 13.75 -22.77
C ASP A 149 28.00 13.11 -23.98
N GLY A 150 27.76 11.81 -24.18
CA GLY A 150 28.33 11.11 -25.34
C GLY A 150 27.80 11.62 -26.68
N GLY A 151 26.62 12.25 -26.71
CA GLY A 151 25.92 12.56 -27.94
C GLY A 151 25.59 11.30 -28.76
N ALA A 152 25.44 11.48 -30.08
CA ALA A 152 24.97 10.41 -30.94
C ALA A 152 26.03 9.33 -31.17
N GLY A 153 25.63 8.07 -31.01
CA GLY A 153 26.42 6.89 -31.35
C GLY A 153 26.72 6.01 -30.15
N LYS A 154 27.75 5.17 -30.25
CA LYS A 154 28.15 4.21 -29.21
C LYS A 154 29.34 4.74 -28.44
N ASN A 155 29.06 5.34 -27.29
CA ASN A 155 30.06 6.05 -26.50
C ASN A 155 30.53 5.23 -25.29
N THR A 156 31.74 5.52 -24.82
CA THR A 156 32.26 5.06 -23.53
C THR A 156 32.44 6.28 -22.62
N LEU A 157 31.73 6.30 -21.50
CA LEU A 157 31.74 7.39 -20.54
C LEU A 157 32.39 6.91 -19.24
N ASN A 158 33.36 7.67 -18.72
CA ASN A 158 34.03 7.39 -17.46
C ASN A 158 34.28 8.74 -16.77
N GLY A 159 33.51 9.02 -15.72
CA GLY A 159 33.59 10.27 -14.97
C GLY A 159 34.92 10.35 -14.23
N GLY A 160 35.26 9.34 -13.44
CA GLY A 160 36.54 9.28 -12.76
C GLY A 160 36.35 9.48 -11.27
N ILE A 161 37.14 10.34 -10.61
CA ILE A 161 36.97 10.62 -9.18
C ILE A 161 36.15 11.89 -9.02
N GLY A 162 35.04 11.80 -8.30
CA GLY A 162 34.13 12.90 -8.00
C GLY A 162 32.70 12.42 -8.18
N ASN A 163 31.75 13.34 -8.03
CA ASN A 163 30.34 13.03 -8.22
C ASN A 163 29.94 13.48 -9.61
N ASP A 164 29.88 12.53 -10.53
CA ASP A 164 29.75 12.75 -11.95
C ASP A 164 28.31 12.59 -12.45
N VAL A 165 28.02 13.20 -13.60
CA VAL A 165 26.74 13.11 -14.29
C VAL A 165 26.94 12.57 -15.69
N TYR A 166 26.35 11.41 -15.96
CA TYR A 166 26.33 10.77 -17.27
C TYR A 166 25.00 11.06 -17.97
N ILE A 167 25.02 11.71 -19.13
CA ILE A 167 23.83 11.94 -19.96
C ILE A 167 23.73 10.79 -20.96
N VAL A 168 22.61 10.07 -20.90
CA VAL A 168 22.37 8.86 -21.71
C VAL A 168 21.10 9.02 -22.54
N ASP A 169 21.27 9.03 -23.86
CA ASP A 169 20.20 9.08 -24.85
C ASP A 169 20.15 7.83 -25.76
N SER A 170 21.06 6.89 -25.52
CA SER A 170 21.22 5.67 -26.30
C SER A 170 21.65 4.50 -25.43
N ILE A 171 20.94 3.37 -25.57
CA ILE A 171 21.25 2.11 -24.87
C ILE A 171 22.59 1.49 -25.28
N ASP A 172 23.20 1.97 -26.37
CA ASP A 172 24.49 1.48 -26.84
C ASP A 172 25.67 2.07 -26.06
N ASN A 173 25.44 3.09 -25.23
CA ASN A 173 26.46 3.73 -24.40
C ASN A 173 26.93 2.77 -23.29
N ALA A 174 28.22 2.82 -22.99
CA ALA A 174 28.84 2.06 -21.91
C ALA A 174 29.38 3.03 -20.87
N ILE A 175 28.94 2.88 -19.62
CA ILE A 175 29.47 3.62 -18.47
C ILE A 175 30.50 2.74 -17.77
N VAL A 176 31.65 3.32 -17.45
CA VAL A 176 32.70 2.68 -16.66
C VAL A 176 32.77 3.42 -15.33
N GLU A 177 32.46 2.69 -14.25
CA GLU A 177 32.46 3.23 -12.89
C GLU A 177 33.23 2.29 -11.96
N LEU A 178 34.28 2.78 -11.29
CA LEU A 178 35.05 2.00 -10.34
C LEU A 178 34.56 2.26 -8.91
N LYS A 179 34.93 1.36 -8.01
CA LYS A 179 34.55 1.50 -6.62
C LYS A 179 35.27 2.69 -5.97
N TYR A 180 34.54 3.45 -5.15
CA TYR A 180 35.05 4.59 -4.34
C TYR A 180 35.45 5.82 -5.16
N GLN A 181 34.77 6.03 -6.29
CA GLN A 181 35.02 7.14 -7.19
C GLN A 181 34.11 8.34 -6.92
N GLY A 182 32.89 8.13 -6.43
CA GLY A 182 32.07 9.17 -5.84
C GLY A 182 30.66 8.68 -5.59
N ILE A 183 29.70 9.59 -5.71
CA ILE A 183 28.27 9.28 -5.83
C ILE A 183 27.83 9.82 -7.18
N ASP A 184 27.53 8.92 -8.10
CA ASP A 184 27.39 9.27 -9.50
C ASP A 184 25.94 9.15 -9.98
N THR A 185 25.59 9.95 -10.99
CA THR A 185 24.22 10.06 -11.47
C THR A 185 24.14 9.81 -12.97
N VAL A 186 23.24 8.92 -13.37
CA VAL A 186 22.84 8.76 -14.76
C VAL A 186 21.56 9.56 -15.00
N LYS A 187 21.59 10.47 -15.98
CA LYS A 187 20.38 11.11 -16.53
C LYS A 187 20.02 10.43 -17.84
N SER A 188 18.98 9.61 -17.84
CA SER A 188 18.62 8.77 -19.00
C SER A 188 17.30 9.17 -19.64
N SER A 189 17.30 9.32 -20.96
CA SER A 189 16.06 9.46 -21.76
C SER A 189 15.60 8.14 -22.41
N VAL A 190 16.28 7.04 -22.10
CA VAL A 190 16.00 5.67 -22.54
C VAL A 190 15.90 4.73 -21.34
N ASN A 191 15.43 3.50 -21.56
CA ASN A 191 15.48 2.48 -20.50
C ASN A 191 16.92 2.28 -20.03
N TRP A 192 17.15 2.27 -18.72
CA TRP A 192 18.48 2.14 -18.15
C TRP A 192 18.50 1.27 -16.90
N SER A 193 19.63 0.57 -16.71
CA SER A 193 19.88 -0.31 -15.58
C SER A 193 21.26 -0.03 -15.01
N LEU A 194 21.35 0.15 -13.70
CA LEU A 194 22.62 0.35 -12.98
C LEU A 194 23.34 -0.97 -12.69
N GLN A 195 22.77 -2.11 -13.12
CA GLN A 195 23.31 -3.44 -12.86
C GLN A 195 24.75 -3.61 -13.35
N GLY A 196 25.59 -4.23 -12.51
CA GLY A 196 26.99 -4.50 -12.83
C GLY A 196 27.91 -3.27 -12.80
N THR A 197 27.42 -2.14 -12.29
CA THR A 197 28.21 -0.91 -12.09
C THR A 197 28.31 -0.57 -10.59
N ASN A 198 29.06 0.48 -10.24
CA ASN A 198 29.06 1.05 -8.90
C ASN A 198 28.29 2.39 -8.87
N LEU A 199 27.34 2.60 -9.77
CA LEU A 199 26.53 3.82 -9.83
C LEU A 199 25.45 3.82 -8.75
N GLU A 200 25.16 4.98 -8.17
CA GLU A 200 24.17 5.12 -7.09
C GLU A 200 22.84 5.72 -7.57
N ASN A 201 22.86 6.68 -8.49
CA ASN A 201 21.66 7.45 -8.84
C ASN A 201 21.26 7.29 -10.30
N LEU A 202 19.95 7.22 -10.55
CA LEU A 202 19.35 7.26 -11.88
C LEU A 202 18.20 8.28 -11.88
N GLU A 203 18.25 9.23 -12.80
CA GLU A 203 17.19 10.18 -13.09
C GLU A 203 16.70 9.95 -14.51
N LEU A 204 15.44 9.56 -14.66
CA LEU A 204 14.78 9.46 -15.95
C LEU A 204 14.39 10.87 -16.41
N VAL A 205 14.69 11.18 -17.67
CA VAL A 205 14.42 12.50 -18.27
C VAL A 205 13.67 12.36 -19.58
N GLY A 206 13.15 13.49 -20.10
CA GLY A 206 12.33 13.50 -21.30
C GLY A 206 10.86 13.16 -21.02
N ALA A 207 10.11 12.91 -22.09
CA ALA A 207 8.65 12.72 -22.02
C ALA A 207 8.20 11.27 -22.29
N ALA A 208 9.14 10.36 -22.52
CA ALA A 208 8.84 8.96 -22.79
C ALA A 208 8.72 8.20 -21.46
N ALA A 209 7.74 7.28 -21.41
CA ALA A 209 7.69 6.24 -20.39
C ALA A 209 8.88 5.30 -20.58
N VAL A 210 9.84 5.37 -19.68
CA VAL A 210 11.06 4.55 -19.70
C VAL A 210 11.22 3.82 -18.37
N LEU A 211 11.99 2.74 -18.40
CA LEU A 211 12.28 1.91 -17.24
C LEU A 211 13.58 2.35 -16.59
N GLY A 212 13.58 2.42 -15.26
CA GLY A 212 14.77 2.59 -14.43
C GLY A 212 14.96 1.39 -13.50
N GLN A 213 16.17 0.81 -13.49
CA GLN A 213 16.51 -0.29 -12.61
C GLN A 213 17.79 0.02 -11.83
N GLY A 214 17.75 -0.18 -10.53
CA GLY A 214 18.88 -0.10 -9.61
C GLY A 214 19.85 -1.28 -9.74
N ASN A 215 20.72 -1.40 -8.74
CA ASN A 215 21.71 -2.45 -8.56
C ASN A 215 21.62 -3.03 -7.14
N GLN A 216 22.71 -3.58 -6.61
CA GLN A 216 22.71 -4.23 -5.30
C GLN A 216 23.03 -3.27 -4.13
N SER A 217 23.19 -1.98 -4.42
CA SER A 217 23.51 -0.93 -3.46
C SER A 217 22.28 -0.08 -3.21
N ALA A 218 22.28 0.69 -2.12
CA ALA A 218 21.27 1.72 -1.91
C ALA A 218 21.31 2.75 -3.06
N ASN A 219 20.24 2.79 -3.85
CA ASN A 219 20.10 3.63 -5.02
C ASN A 219 19.06 4.74 -4.82
N VAL A 220 19.22 5.83 -5.58
CA VAL A 220 18.18 6.85 -5.74
C VAL A 220 17.69 6.83 -7.18
N LEU A 221 16.44 6.43 -7.39
CA LEU A 221 15.79 6.34 -8.69
C LEU A 221 14.69 7.41 -8.77
N ILE A 222 14.80 8.33 -9.73
CA ILE A 222 13.85 9.42 -9.94
C ILE A 222 13.23 9.27 -11.33
N GLY A 223 11.91 9.19 -11.38
CA GLY A 223 11.12 9.16 -12.60
C GLY A 223 10.95 10.53 -13.25
N ASN A 224 10.41 10.52 -14.48
CA ASN A 224 9.99 11.69 -15.22
C ASN A 224 8.46 11.87 -15.12
N THR A 225 7.86 12.73 -15.96
CA THR A 225 6.42 13.02 -15.90
C THR A 225 5.55 12.01 -16.67
N ALA A 226 6.09 10.87 -17.06
CA ALA A 226 5.36 9.81 -17.77
C ALA A 226 5.22 8.60 -16.86
N ALA A 227 4.29 7.68 -17.18
CA ALA A 227 4.14 6.42 -16.46
C ALA A 227 5.43 5.56 -16.51
N ASN A 228 6.20 5.57 -15.44
CA ASN A 228 7.50 4.94 -15.29
C ASN A 228 7.40 3.57 -14.61
N LEU A 229 8.42 2.75 -14.83
CA LEU A 229 8.64 1.52 -14.10
C LEU A 229 10.01 1.62 -13.42
N LEU A 230 10.02 1.72 -12.10
CA LEU A 230 11.21 1.82 -11.26
C LEU A 230 11.37 0.57 -10.40
N SER A 231 12.59 0.04 -10.31
CA SER A 231 12.92 -1.15 -9.52
C SER A 231 14.23 -0.94 -8.77
N GLY A 232 14.20 -0.94 -7.43
CA GLY A 232 15.37 -0.76 -6.56
C GLY A 232 16.30 -1.96 -6.56
N GLU A 233 15.72 -3.17 -6.54
CA GLU A 233 16.38 -4.48 -6.48
C GLU A 233 16.81 -4.88 -5.07
N THR A 234 18.04 -4.63 -4.66
CA THR A 234 18.45 -4.93 -3.28
C THR A 234 19.24 -3.75 -2.75
N GLY A 235 19.07 -3.40 -1.49
CA GLY A 235 19.62 -2.17 -0.94
C GLY A 235 18.52 -1.41 -0.24
N ASN A 236 18.87 -0.32 0.43
CA ASN A 236 17.85 0.58 0.98
C ASN A 236 17.67 1.70 -0.03
N ASP A 237 16.71 1.54 -0.91
CA ASP A 237 16.53 2.34 -2.10
C ASP A 237 15.56 3.50 -1.86
N THR A 238 15.68 4.55 -2.66
CA THR A 238 14.71 5.65 -2.73
C THR A 238 14.18 5.75 -4.15
N LEU A 239 12.89 5.49 -4.34
CA LEU A 239 12.20 5.53 -5.61
C LEU A 239 11.17 6.67 -5.59
N ILE A 240 11.26 7.59 -6.55
CA ILE A 240 10.33 8.70 -6.72
C ILE A 240 9.72 8.61 -8.12
N GLY A 241 8.41 8.36 -8.22
CA GLY A 241 7.69 8.23 -9.49
C GLY A 241 7.57 9.55 -10.25
N GLY A 242 7.09 10.58 -9.57
CA GLY A 242 7.00 11.93 -10.10
C GLY A 242 5.58 12.25 -10.58
N ALA A 243 5.35 12.30 -11.89
CA ALA A 243 3.98 12.47 -12.38
C ALA A 243 3.67 11.38 -13.40
N GLY A 244 2.42 10.98 -13.49
CA GLY A 244 2.04 9.84 -14.32
C GLY A 244 1.59 8.68 -13.44
N ASN A 245 1.24 7.56 -14.06
CA ASN A 245 0.80 6.38 -13.32
C ASN A 245 1.97 5.42 -13.23
N ASP A 246 2.72 5.51 -12.15
CA ASP A 246 4.01 4.88 -11.99
C ASP A 246 3.90 3.52 -11.30
N ARG A 247 4.90 2.68 -11.53
CA ARG A 247 5.05 1.38 -10.87
C ARG A 247 6.42 1.33 -10.20
N LEU A 248 6.42 1.31 -8.88
CA LEU A 248 7.62 1.34 -8.05
C LEU A 248 7.74 0.01 -7.30
N PHE A 249 8.89 -0.64 -7.43
CA PHE A 249 9.25 -1.88 -6.73
C PHE A 249 10.51 -1.60 -5.91
N GLY A 250 10.41 -1.67 -4.59
CA GLY A 250 11.55 -1.49 -3.67
C GLY A 250 12.54 -2.64 -3.84
N GLY A 251 12.10 -3.84 -3.45
CA GLY A 251 12.87 -5.06 -3.55
C GLY A 251 13.30 -5.53 -2.17
N ASP A 252 14.55 -6.00 -2.01
CA ASP A 252 15.07 -6.39 -0.71
C ASP A 252 15.76 -5.20 -0.02
N GLY A 253 15.26 -4.77 1.13
CA GLY A 253 15.87 -3.76 1.98
C GLY A 253 14.83 -2.86 2.61
N ASN A 254 15.26 -1.78 3.26
CA ASN A 254 14.32 -0.82 3.82
C ASN A 254 14.21 0.36 2.86
N ASP A 255 13.15 0.36 2.07
CA ASP A 255 13.00 1.25 0.93
C ASP A 255 12.07 2.44 1.21
N LEU A 256 12.28 3.52 0.47
CA LEU A 256 11.39 4.68 0.42
C LEU A 256 10.80 4.80 -0.98
N LEU A 257 9.49 4.61 -1.11
CA LEU A 257 8.75 4.72 -2.37
C LEU A 257 7.78 5.90 -2.29
N GLN A 258 7.85 6.79 -3.27
CA GLN A 258 6.97 7.96 -3.39
C GLN A 258 6.35 8.00 -4.79
N GLY A 259 5.02 7.88 -4.89
CA GLY A 259 4.27 7.92 -6.16
C GLY A 259 4.19 9.32 -6.75
N ASP A 260 3.87 10.31 -5.90
CA ASP A 260 3.61 11.71 -6.25
C ASP A 260 2.28 11.92 -6.98
N ASP A 261 2.24 12.43 -8.22
CA ASP A 261 0.98 12.78 -8.92
C ASP A 261 0.58 11.69 -9.92
N GLY A 262 -0.53 11.00 -9.67
CA GLY A 262 -1.13 10.05 -10.61
C GLY A 262 -1.68 8.83 -9.90
N ASN A 263 -2.05 7.79 -10.65
CA ASN A 263 -2.54 6.56 -10.03
C ASN A 263 -1.41 5.55 -9.99
N ASP A 264 -0.75 5.46 -8.85
CA ASP A 264 0.51 4.75 -8.72
C ASP A 264 0.34 3.37 -8.13
N THR A 265 1.32 2.50 -8.40
CA THR A 265 1.43 1.18 -7.76
C THR A 265 2.79 1.08 -7.09
N LEU A 266 2.80 1.04 -5.76
CA LEU A 266 3.99 0.93 -4.93
C LEU A 266 4.02 -0.44 -4.26
N ASN A 267 5.16 -1.13 -4.36
CA ASN A 267 5.41 -2.42 -3.74
C ASN A 267 6.74 -2.38 -3.00
N GLY A 268 6.74 -2.44 -1.67
CA GLY A 268 7.96 -2.45 -0.85
C GLY A 268 8.76 -3.74 -1.04
N GLU A 269 8.06 -4.88 -1.02
CA GLU A 269 8.63 -6.23 -1.08
C GLU A 269 9.22 -6.71 0.25
N SER A 270 10.53 -6.87 0.40
CA SER A 270 11.10 -7.42 1.64
C SER A 270 11.82 -6.35 2.43
N GLY A 271 11.42 -6.12 3.68
CA GLY A 271 12.09 -5.23 4.62
C GLY A 271 11.13 -4.22 5.22
N ASN A 272 11.66 -3.21 5.91
CA ASN A 272 10.81 -2.23 6.58
C ASN A 272 10.67 -1.00 5.69
N ASP A 273 9.57 -0.93 4.95
CA ASP A 273 9.43 0.03 3.87
C ASP A 273 8.58 1.24 4.24
N THR A 274 8.79 2.35 3.55
CA THR A 274 7.96 3.55 3.63
C THR A 274 7.39 3.86 2.26
N LEU A 275 6.07 3.79 2.14
CA LEU A 275 5.35 4.02 0.89
C LEU A 275 4.42 5.24 1.06
N ASP A 276 4.52 6.19 0.13
CA ASP A 276 3.62 7.35 0.03
C ASP A 276 3.05 7.43 -1.39
N GLY A 277 1.73 7.23 -1.53
CA GLY A 277 1.02 7.26 -2.82
C GLY A 277 1.02 8.67 -3.41
N GLY A 278 0.64 9.66 -2.61
CA GLY A 278 0.64 11.07 -3.01
C GLY A 278 -0.74 11.54 -3.44
N ARG A 279 -0.94 11.88 -4.70
CA ARG A 279 -2.24 12.30 -5.26
C ARG A 279 -2.69 11.31 -6.32
N GLY A 280 -3.86 10.73 -6.12
CA GLY A 280 -4.56 10.02 -7.19
C GLY A 280 -5.36 8.84 -6.67
N TYR A 281 -5.22 7.69 -7.31
CA TYR A 281 -5.88 6.47 -6.84
C TYR A 281 -4.81 5.40 -6.77
N ASP A 282 -4.22 5.29 -5.60
CA ASP A 282 -2.95 4.59 -5.43
C ASP A 282 -3.16 3.18 -4.90
N THR A 283 -2.24 2.28 -5.26
CA THR A 283 -2.17 0.93 -4.70
C THR A 283 -0.83 0.76 -4.01
N LEU A 284 -0.86 0.56 -2.68
CA LEU A 284 0.34 0.42 -1.86
C LEU A 284 0.35 -0.97 -1.25
N ASN A 285 1.42 -1.72 -1.47
CA ASN A 285 1.68 -3.01 -0.82
C ASN A 285 3.00 -2.93 -0.06
N GLY A 286 2.96 -3.00 1.27
CA GLY A 286 4.17 -2.97 2.10
C GLY A 286 5.05 -4.18 1.80
N GLY A 287 4.50 -5.37 2.03
CA GLY A 287 5.19 -6.63 1.76
C GLY A 287 5.50 -7.35 3.06
N ASP A 288 6.70 -7.93 3.14
CA ASP A 288 7.22 -8.59 4.33
C ASP A 288 8.01 -7.59 5.18
N GLY A 289 7.64 -7.36 6.44
CA GLY A 289 8.42 -6.52 7.35
C GLY A 289 7.55 -5.65 8.23
N ILE A 290 8.09 -4.52 8.68
CA ILE A 290 7.33 -3.50 9.41
C ILE A 290 7.28 -2.25 8.55
N ASP A 291 6.11 -1.97 8.00
CA ASP A 291 5.94 -0.98 6.94
C ASP A 291 5.19 0.27 7.40
N SER A 292 5.38 1.35 6.66
CA SER A 292 4.65 2.61 6.82
C SER A 292 4.02 3.00 5.49
N LEU A 293 2.68 2.89 5.40
CA LEU A 293 1.93 3.19 4.18
C LEU A 293 1.09 4.47 4.37
N SER A 294 1.18 5.39 3.42
CA SER A 294 0.40 6.63 3.31
C SER A 294 -0.26 6.68 1.93
N GLY A 295 -1.59 6.58 1.86
CA GLY A 295 -2.33 6.69 0.58
C GLY A 295 -2.24 8.11 0.01
N GLY A 296 -2.65 9.10 0.81
CA GLY A 296 -2.47 10.51 0.49
C GLY A 296 -3.81 11.16 0.13
N LEU A 297 -3.90 11.77 -1.05
CA LEU A 297 -5.15 12.34 -1.55
C LEU A 297 -5.77 11.40 -2.58
N GLY A 298 -7.02 11.00 -2.34
CA GLY A 298 -7.82 10.26 -3.29
C GLY A 298 -8.32 8.95 -2.70
N LYS A 299 -8.63 7.97 -3.55
CA LYS A 299 -9.21 6.71 -3.04
C LYS A 299 -8.22 5.59 -3.23
N ASP A 300 -7.60 5.22 -2.14
CA ASP A 300 -6.40 4.40 -2.16
C ASP A 300 -6.70 2.97 -1.72
N SER A 301 -5.84 2.06 -2.17
CA SER A 301 -5.88 0.64 -1.85
C SER A 301 -4.58 0.25 -1.16
N LEU A 302 -4.64 0.11 0.15
CA LEU A 302 -3.50 -0.24 0.99
C LEU A 302 -3.58 -1.74 1.29
N ILE A 303 -2.48 -2.46 1.10
CA ILE A 303 -2.41 -3.91 1.18
C ILE A 303 -1.35 -4.29 2.21
N LEU A 304 -1.75 -5.14 3.15
CA LEU A 304 -0.86 -5.71 4.15
C LEU A 304 -0.86 -7.24 4.08
N ALA A 305 0.34 -7.83 4.25
CA ALA A 305 0.53 -9.27 4.38
C ALA A 305 0.36 -9.74 5.84
N ASP A 306 0.77 -8.91 6.82
CA ASP A 306 0.50 -9.12 8.23
C ASP A 306 0.21 -7.79 8.97
N PHE A 307 0.14 -7.80 10.30
CA PHE A 307 -0.09 -6.59 11.12
C PHE A 307 1.00 -6.39 12.17
N SER A 308 2.18 -6.98 11.97
CA SER A 308 3.18 -7.11 13.01
C SER A 308 4.02 -5.85 13.24
N GLY A 309 3.38 -4.68 13.27
CA GLY A 309 4.00 -3.38 13.56
C GLY A 309 3.70 -2.29 12.54
N ASP A 310 2.96 -2.61 11.48
CA ASP A 310 2.71 -1.70 10.37
C ASP A 310 1.93 -0.45 10.78
N THR A 311 2.24 0.65 10.10
CA THR A 311 1.52 1.91 10.19
C THR A 311 0.81 2.17 8.87
N VAL A 312 -0.49 2.45 8.94
CA VAL A 312 -1.33 2.68 7.77
C VAL A 312 -2.08 3.99 7.93
N ASN A 313 -2.01 4.83 6.91
CA ASN A 313 -2.80 6.04 6.81
C ASN A 313 -3.39 6.13 5.40
N GLY A 314 -4.70 5.92 5.22
CA GLY A 314 -5.32 6.08 3.90
C GLY A 314 -5.27 7.53 3.41
N GLY A 315 -5.38 8.48 4.33
CA GLY A 315 -5.29 9.91 4.02
C GLY A 315 -6.67 10.52 3.84
N GLY A 316 -6.93 11.15 2.70
CA GLY A 316 -8.16 11.89 2.44
C GLY A 316 -8.99 11.26 1.34
N ALA A 317 -10.32 11.24 1.56
CA ALA A 317 -11.38 10.63 0.76
C ALA A 317 -11.83 9.26 1.28
N SER A 318 -11.85 8.19 0.48
CA SER A 318 -12.44 6.92 0.92
C SER A 318 -11.55 5.77 0.54
N ASP A 319 -10.90 5.20 1.55
CA ASP A 319 -9.75 4.31 1.36
C ASP A 319 -10.08 2.88 1.77
N SER A 320 -9.45 1.93 1.08
CA SER A 320 -9.60 0.50 1.32
C SER A 320 -8.33 -0.10 1.89
N LEU A 321 -8.45 -0.81 3.01
CA LEU A 321 -7.39 -1.65 3.56
C LEU A 321 -7.69 -3.12 3.24
N PHE A 322 -6.78 -3.76 2.51
CA PHE A 322 -6.84 -5.16 2.15
C PHE A 322 -5.89 -5.99 3.01
N ILE A 323 -6.42 -7.07 3.55
CA ILE A 323 -5.71 -7.97 4.44
C ILE A 323 -5.57 -9.30 3.72
N THR A 324 -4.33 -9.67 3.40
CA THR A 324 -4.04 -10.84 2.55
C THR A 324 -3.48 -12.04 3.33
N GLY A 325 -2.98 -11.81 4.55
CA GLY A 325 -2.49 -12.86 5.45
C GLY A 325 -3.61 -13.70 6.08
N GLN A 326 -3.22 -14.86 6.61
CA GLN A 326 -4.13 -15.79 7.30
C GLN A 326 -3.95 -15.76 8.82
N ASN A 327 -5.06 -15.89 9.55
CA ASN A 327 -5.09 -15.88 11.02
C ASN A 327 -4.53 -14.60 11.64
N GLN A 328 -4.72 -13.49 10.93
CA GLN A 328 -4.35 -12.16 11.35
C GLN A 328 -5.34 -11.62 12.37
N THR A 329 -4.86 -10.81 13.33
CA THR A 329 -5.71 -10.12 14.29
C THR A 329 -5.45 -8.63 14.18
N LEU A 330 -6.48 -7.89 13.78
CA LEU A 330 -6.46 -6.43 13.70
C LEU A 330 -7.29 -5.84 14.85
N ASN A 331 -6.65 -5.04 15.69
CA ASN A 331 -7.28 -4.28 16.76
C ASN A 331 -7.18 -2.78 16.50
N LEU A 332 -8.27 -2.19 16.01
CA LEU A 332 -8.33 -0.79 15.62
C LEU A 332 -8.12 0.21 16.77
N ALA A 333 -8.14 -0.26 18.03
CA ALA A 333 -7.82 0.59 19.19
C ALA A 333 -6.34 0.55 19.60
N GLN A 334 -5.55 -0.37 19.05
CA GLN A 334 -4.15 -0.59 19.40
C GLN A 334 -3.21 -0.40 18.21
N ASP A 335 -3.65 -0.81 17.02
CA ASP A 335 -2.86 -0.76 15.81
C ASP A 335 -2.86 0.63 15.20
N SER A 336 -1.77 0.98 14.51
CA SER A 336 -1.54 2.33 14.00
C SER A 336 -2.19 2.54 12.64
N ILE A 337 -3.53 2.50 12.61
CA ILE A 337 -4.34 2.66 11.39
C ILE A 337 -5.22 3.92 11.47
N SER A 338 -5.21 4.72 10.42
CA SER A 338 -6.05 5.93 10.28
C SER A 338 -6.53 6.14 8.85
N GLY A 339 -7.63 6.90 8.68
CA GLY A 339 -8.15 7.28 7.36
C GLY A 339 -8.56 6.09 6.51
N ILE A 340 -9.29 5.12 7.07
CA ILE A 340 -9.75 3.93 6.34
C ILE A 340 -11.26 3.79 6.52
N GLU A 341 -11.98 3.72 5.40
CA GLU A 341 -13.44 3.58 5.33
C GLU A 341 -13.87 2.13 5.05
N ASP A 342 -13.01 1.32 4.44
CA ASP A 342 -13.37 -0.01 3.95
C ASP A 342 -12.26 -1.04 4.28
N ILE A 343 -12.55 -1.98 5.17
CA ILE A 343 -11.63 -3.06 5.55
C ILE A 343 -12.07 -4.36 4.88
N LYS A 344 -11.15 -4.96 4.11
CA LYS A 344 -11.40 -6.14 3.27
C LYS A 344 -10.52 -7.31 3.69
N PHE A 345 -11.15 -8.40 4.09
CA PHE A 345 -10.49 -9.69 4.26
C PHE A 345 -10.60 -10.48 2.96
N ASN A 346 -9.48 -10.64 2.25
CA ASN A 346 -9.46 -11.23 0.90
C ASN A 346 -9.54 -12.75 0.88
N ASP A 347 -9.73 -13.42 2.02
CA ASP A 347 -9.77 -14.88 2.10
C ASP A 347 -10.81 -15.45 3.08
N ASP A 348 -11.08 -16.75 2.96
CA ASP A 348 -11.96 -17.52 3.85
C ASP A 348 -11.24 -17.95 5.16
N SER A 349 -10.12 -17.31 5.52
CA SER A 349 -9.34 -17.71 6.68
C SER A 349 -9.99 -17.29 8.00
N ASN A 350 -9.27 -17.47 9.12
CA ASN A 350 -9.76 -17.14 10.46
C ASN A 350 -9.19 -15.80 10.93
N ASN A 351 -9.28 -14.74 10.10
CA ASN A 351 -8.84 -13.42 10.54
C ASN A 351 -9.83 -12.83 11.54
N THR A 352 -9.33 -11.97 12.41
CA THR A 352 -10.08 -11.35 13.51
C THR A 352 -9.98 -9.84 13.41
N LEU A 353 -11.12 -9.14 13.45
CA LEU A 353 -11.21 -7.69 13.55
C LEU A 353 -11.82 -7.29 14.89
N SER A 354 -11.19 -6.41 15.65
CA SER A 354 -11.74 -5.85 16.89
C SER A 354 -12.02 -4.35 16.75
N VAL A 355 -13.26 -3.95 17.01
CA VAL A 355 -13.74 -2.57 16.83
C VAL A 355 -14.41 -1.99 18.08
N THR A 356 -14.22 -0.67 18.28
CA THR A 356 -14.94 0.17 19.24
C THR A 356 -15.64 1.30 18.50
N ALA A 357 -16.67 1.92 19.09
CA ALA A 357 -17.29 3.11 18.47
C ALA A 357 -16.26 4.23 18.28
N GLN A 358 -15.35 4.40 19.25
CA GLN A 358 -14.29 5.41 19.18
C GLN A 358 -13.30 5.12 18.05
N SER A 359 -12.92 3.86 17.82
CA SER A 359 -12.00 3.51 16.74
C SER A 359 -12.65 3.74 15.36
N VAL A 360 -13.94 3.44 15.20
CA VAL A 360 -14.66 3.71 13.94
C VAL A 360 -14.68 5.21 13.63
N LEU A 361 -15.03 6.05 14.62
CA LEU A 361 -15.03 7.52 14.44
C LEU A 361 -13.62 8.09 14.18
N ALA A 362 -12.58 7.45 14.72
CA ALA A 362 -11.20 7.87 14.50
C ALA A 362 -10.67 7.46 13.12
N LEU A 363 -11.14 6.33 12.59
CA LEU A 363 -10.72 5.79 11.30
C LEU A 363 -11.35 6.52 10.11
N SER A 364 -12.63 6.88 10.21
CA SER A 364 -13.33 7.60 9.16
C SER A 364 -13.83 8.97 9.64
N PRO A 365 -12.95 9.98 9.76
CA PRO A 365 -13.33 11.31 10.24
C PRO A 365 -14.31 12.02 9.28
N ASP A 366 -14.41 11.58 8.03
CA ASP A 366 -15.25 12.21 7.01
C ASP A 366 -16.63 11.57 6.87
N SER A 367 -16.80 10.28 7.20
CA SER A 367 -18.05 9.55 6.98
C SER A 367 -18.68 8.94 8.24
N ASP A 368 -17.92 8.86 9.35
CA ASP A 368 -18.28 8.13 10.58
C ASP A 368 -18.71 6.67 10.33
N THR A 369 -18.44 6.14 9.14
CA THR A 369 -18.90 4.85 8.64
C THR A 369 -17.71 3.98 8.28
N LEU A 370 -17.63 2.81 8.90
CA LEU A 370 -16.67 1.78 8.54
C LEU A 370 -17.40 0.62 7.87
N ARG A 371 -16.95 0.23 6.68
CA ARG A 371 -17.39 -0.98 6.00
C ARG A 371 -16.40 -2.12 6.25
N VAL A 372 -16.93 -3.30 6.50
CA VAL A 372 -16.17 -4.53 6.72
C VAL A 372 -16.65 -5.58 5.74
N ASP A 373 -15.85 -5.80 4.69
CA ASP A 373 -16.04 -6.86 3.71
C ASP A 373 -15.27 -8.10 4.17
N ALA A 374 -16.00 -9.08 4.71
CA ALA A 374 -15.43 -10.33 5.20
C ALA A 374 -16.30 -11.51 4.78
N GLN A 375 -15.67 -12.59 4.31
CA GLN A 375 -16.34 -13.84 3.95
C GLN A 375 -15.77 -15.02 4.76
N GLY A 376 -16.29 -16.23 4.60
CA GLY A 376 -15.70 -17.43 5.20
C GLY A 376 -15.71 -17.42 6.74
N ASN A 377 -14.60 -17.82 7.37
CA ASN A 377 -14.50 -18.03 8.84
C ASN A 377 -13.95 -16.81 9.61
N ASN A 378 -13.94 -15.63 8.99
CA ASN A 378 -13.48 -14.41 9.65
C ASN A 378 -14.39 -14.02 10.83
N THR A 379 -13.81 -13.44 11.88
CA THR A 379 -14.48 -13.07 13.12
C THR A 379 -14.41 -11.55 13.35
N LEU A 380 -15.54 -10.92 13.65
CA LEU A 380 -15.62 -9.52 14.07
C LEU A 380 -15.99 -9.43 15.55
N PHE A 381 -15.11 -8.87 16.37
CA PHE A 381 -15.35 -8.50 17.75
C PHE A 381 -15.79 -7.04 17.85
N MET A 382 -16.91 -6.83 18.54
CA MET A 382 -17.46 -5.51 18.81
C MET A 382 -17.61 -5.31 20.31
N GLU A 383 -17.33 -4.12 20.81
CA GLU A 383 -17.60 -3.80 22.23
C GLU A 383 -19.12 -3.81 22.55
N ALA A 384 -19.50 -3.84 23.83
CA ALA A 384 -20.92 -3.81 24.21
C ALA A 384 -21.65 -2.56 23.70
N GLY A 385 -22.94 -2.71 23.32
CA GLY A 385 -23.85 -1.59 23.10
C GLY A 385 -24.08 -1.17 21.64
N TRP A 386 -23.51 -1.88 20.67
CA TRP A 386 -23.89 -1.72 19.27
C TRP A 386 -25.32 -2.24 19.03
N VAL A 387 -26.09 -1.50 18.22
CA VAL A 387 -27.47 -1.83 17.87
C VAL A 387 -27.55 -2.11 16.38
N GLU A 388 -28.01 -3.30 16.00
CA GLU A 388 -28.36 -3.60 14.61
C GLU A 388 -29.61 -2.80 14.23
N THR A 389 -29.53 -2.06 13.13
CA THR A 389 -30.58 -1.12 12.69
C THR A 389 -31.20 -1.49 11.35
N GLY A 390 -30.57 -2.39 10.59
CA GLY A 390 -31.12 -2.89 9.34
C GLY A 390 -30.11 -3.68 8.50
N LEU A 391 -30.58 -4.09 7.32
CA LEU A 391 -29.82 -4.74 6.27
C LEU A 391 -29.97 -3.90 4.99
N VAL A 392 -28.87 -3.40 4.45
CA VAL A 392 -28.86 -2.58 3.23
C VAL A 392 -27.82 -3.14 2.27
N ASP A 393 -28.23 -3.45 1.03
CA ASP A 393 -27.32 -3.93 -0.04
C ASP A 393 -26.42 -5.12 0.33
N GLY A 394 -26.88 -5.99 1.25
CA GLY A 394 -26.14 -7.15 1.72
C GLY A 394 -25.30 -6.92 2.98
N TYR A 395 -25.33 -5.70 3.54
CA TYR A 395 -24.60 -5.31 4.75
C TYR A 395 -25.52 -5.16 5.95
N LYS A 396 -25.18 -5.82 7.06
CA LYS A 396 -25.81 -5.58 8.36
C LYS A 396 -25.28 -4.26 8.92
N ILE A 397 -26.19 -3.39 9.31
CA ILE A 397 -25.88 -2.03 9.76
C ILE A 397 -25.95 -1.96 11.28
N PHE A 398 -24.82 -1.69 11.94
CA PHE A 398 -24.75 -1.47 13.37
C PHE A 398 -24.46 0.00 13.67
N THR A 399 -25.09 0.56 14.69
CA THR A 399 -24.82 1.93 15.13
C THR A 399 -24.55 2.00 16.62
N LYS A 400 -23.63 2.89 17.02
CA LYS A 400 -23.30 3.17 18.42
C LYS A 400 -22.63 4.52 18.55
N ASP A 401 -23.10 5.37 19.47
CA ASP A 401 -22.45 6.64 19.84
C ASP A 401 -22.08 7.56 18.65
N GLY A 402 -22.86 7.50 17.56
CA GLY A 402 -22.64 8.25 16.32
C GLY A 402 -21.87 7.48 15.24
N ALA A 403 -21.16 6.40 15.59
CA ALA A 403 -20.48 5.53 14.66
C ALA A 403 -21.45 4.60 13.93
N THR A 404 -21.18 4.34 12.65
CA THR A 404 -21.89 3.35 11.82
C THR A 404 -20.92 2.27 11.34
N LEU A 405 -21.33 1.01 11.44
CA LEU A 405 -20.57 -0.13 10.94
C LEU A 405 -21.43 -0.92 9.95
N GLU A 406 -20.93 -1.09 8.73
CA GLU A 406 -21.56 -1.88 7.68
C GLU A 406 -20.80 -3.20 7.54
N VAL A 407 -21.39 -4.30 7.99
CA VAL A 407 -20.72 -5.61 8.01
C VAL A 407 -21.33 -6.52 6.96
N ASP A 408 -20.51 -7.08 6.06
CA ASP A 408 -20.97 -8.05 5.06
C ASP A 408 -21.76 -9.18 5.74
N ALA A 409 -22.96 -9.47 5.24
CA ALA A 409 -23.78 -10.56 5.76
C ALA A 409 -23.12 -11.95 5.64
N GLY A 410 -22.09 -12.07 4.80
CA GLY A 410 -21.26 -13.26 4.59
C GLY A 410 -20.19 -13.51 5.64
N ILE A 411 -19.98 -12.62 6.62
CA ILE A 411 -19.00 -12.85 7.68
C ILE A 411 -19.34 -14.09 8.51
N GLY A 412 -18.33 -14.92 8.78
CA GLY A 412 -18.52 -16.19 9.48
C GLY A 412 -19.00 -16.03 10.91
N HIS A 413 -18.43 -15.04 11.61
CA HIS A 413 -18.68 -14.87 13.02
C HIS A 413 -18.68 -13.39 13.46
N ILE A 414 -19.69 -13.00 14.23
CA ILE A 414 -19.74 -11.71 14.94
C ILE A 414 -19.86 -12.02 16.44
N GLU A 415 -18.90 -11.53 17.22
CA GLU A 415 -18.88 -11.59 18.68
C GLU A 415 -19.05 -10.18 19.26
N MET A 416 -19.89 -10.06 20.29
CA MET A 416 -20.00 -8.82 21.06
C MET A 416 -19.55 -9.07 22.50
N THR A 417 -18.62 -8.26 23.00
CA THR A 417 -18.17 -8.37 24.39
C THR A 417 -19.12 -7.63 25.32
N GLY A 418 -19.85 -8.33 26.20
CA GLY A 418 -20.60 -7.73 27.33
C GLY A 418 -22.13 -7.81 27.27
N SER A 419 -22.76 -7.48 28.41
CA SER A 419 -24.01 -8.08 28.88
C SER A 419 -25.34 -7.72 28.20
N LEU A 420 -25.37 -7.04 27.06
CA LEU A 420 -26.66 -6.70 26.42
C LEU A 420 -26.54 -6.64 24.90
N TYR A 421 -27.04 -7.68 24.23
CA TYR A 421 -27.18 -7.74 22.78
C TYR A 421 -28.64 -7.50 22.39
N THR A 422 -28.92 -6.58 21.47
CA THR A 422 -30.29 -6.35 20.95
C THR A 422 -30.31 -6.57 19.44
N ILE A 423 -30.88 -7.69 18.99
CA ILE A 423 -31.12 -7.96 17.56
C ILE A 423 -32.47 -7.37 17.18
N ASN A 424 -32.49 -6.34 16.33
CA ASN A 424 -33.71 -5.83 15.71
C ASN A 424 -33.80 -6.38 14.29
N ASN A 425 -34.60 -7.44 14.10
CA ASN A 425 -34.72 -8.08 12.80
C ASN A 425 -35.73 -7.32 11.92
N ALA A 426 -35.23 -6.43 11.06
CA ALA A 426 -36.02 -5.75 10.04
C ALA A 426 -35.74 -6.37 8.65
N ASP A 427 -36.57 -7.36 8.30
CA ASP A 427 -36.82 -7.95 6.98
C ASP A 427 -36.02 -9.19 6.50
N SER A 428 -36.81 -10.26 6.31
CA SER A 428 -36.74 -11.41 5.40
C SER A 428 -35.40 -12.10 5.05
N ALA A 429 -35.34 -13.37 5.45
CA ALA A 429 -34.72 -14.50 4.76
C ALA A 429 -33.18 -14.64 4.73
N ALA A 430 -32.42 -13.88 5.50
CA ALA A 430 -30.99 -14.15 5.69
C ALA A 430 -30.75 -15.19 6.79
N ASN A 431 -29.95 -16.23 6.49
CA ASN A 431 -29.43 -17.15 7.49
C ASN A 431 -28.71 -16.34 8.58
N VAL A 432 -29.12 -16.48 9.83
CA VAL A 432 -28.40 -15.92 10.97
C VAL A 432 -27.11 -16.72 11.11
N GLY A 433 -25.99 -16.15 10.67
CA GLY A 433 -24.66 -16.57 11.11
C GLY A 433 -24.64 -16.63 12.64
N SER A 434 -24.05 -17.67 13.20
CA SER A 434 -24.03 -17.95 14.62
C SER A 434 -23.43 -16.78 15.41
N VAL A 435 -24.23 -16.22 16.33
CA VAL A 435 -23.80 -15.20 17.29
C VAL A 435 -23.35 -15.93 18.54
N PHE A 436 -22.10 -15.74 18.92
CA PHE A 436 -21.53 -16.27 20.16
C PHE A 436 -21.26 -15.09 21.07
N THR A 437 -21.51 -15.28 22.36
CA THR A 437 -21.22 -14.29 23.40
C THR A 437 -20.27 -14.94 24.39
N SER A 438 -19.31 -14.18 24.91
CA SER A 438 -18.40 -14.64 25.96
C SER A 438 -18.52 -13.71 27.17
N GLY A 439 -18.93 -14.26 28.32
CA GLY A 439 -19.09 -13.48 29.55
C GLY A 439 -20.34 -13.86 30.35
N THR A 440 -20.93 -12.84 31.00
CA THR A 440 -22.24 -12.90 31.65
C THR A 440 -23.21 -12.10 30.80
N ASP A 441 -23.90 -12.73 29.85
CA ASP A 441 -24.52 -12.04 28.73
C ASP A 441 -26.06 -12.11 28.73
N VAL A 442 -26.73 -11.00 28.44
CA VAL A 442 -28.18 -10.97 28.19
C VAL A 442 -28.42 -10.74 26.70
N ILE A 443 -28.81 -11.78 25.96
CA ILE A 443 -29.24 -11.67 24.56
C ILE A 443 -30.72 -11.31 24.52
N THR A 444 -31.07 -10.17 23.94
CA THR A 444 -32.46 -9.76 23.67
C THR A 444 -32.72 -9.82 22.16
N VAL A 445 -33.64 -10.69 21.74
CA VAL A 445 -34.12 -10.76 20.35
C VAL A 445 -35.48 -10.06 20.27
N ASP A 446 -35.59 -8.97 19.52
CA ASP A 446 -36.84 -8.21 19.35
C ASP A 446 -37.38 -8.34 17.91
N PHE A 447 -38.61 -8.83 17.78
CA PHE A 447 -39.26 -9.09 16.49
C PHE A 447 -40.10 -7.92 15.95
N GLY A 448 -39.96 -6.71 16.50
CA GLY A 448 -40.30 -5.47 15.77
C GLY A 448 -41.75 -5.29 15.32
N GLY A 449 -42.74 -5.86 16.03
CA GLY A 449 -44.14 -5.41 15.90
C GLY A 449 -44.91 -5.77 14.62
N LYS A 450 -44.33 -6.50 13.65
CA LYS A 450 -44.98 -6.78 12.35
C LYS A 450 -45.51 -8.22 12.24
N ARG A 451 -46.65 -8.38 11.55
CA ARG A 451 -47.31 -9.67 11.26
C ARG A 451 -46.65 -10.35 10.06
N TYR A 452 -45.93 -11.45 10.26
CA TYR A 452 -45.37 -12.26 9.18
C TYR A 452 -45.92 -13.68 9.19
N SER A 453 -46.29 -14.21 8.03
CA SER A 453 -47.01 -15.49 7.87
C SER A 453 -46.13 -16.70 7.56
N GLN A 454 -44.82 -16.52 7.35
CA GLN A 454 -43.87 -17.61 7.11
C GLN A 454 -42.48 -17.18 7.60
N TRP A 455 -41.90 -17.92 8.54
CA TRP A 455 -40.53 -17.69 9.01
C TRP A 455 -39.58 -18.73 8.42
N GLY A 456 -38.34 -18.33 8.14
CA GLY A 456 -37.20 -19.18 7.84
C GLY A 456 -36.11 -19.05 8.91
N LEU A 457 -36.46 -19.18 10.19
CA LEU A 457 -35.51 -19.18 11.31
C LEU A 457 -35.16 -20.64 11.64
N ASP A 458 -34.09 -21.17 11.03
CA ASP A 458 -33.80 -22.61 11.13
C ASP A 458 -32.98 -23.02 12.38
N THR A 459 -32.09 -22.18 12.94
CA THR A 459 -31.31 -22.52 14.16
C THR A 459 -30.78 -21.27 14.89
N ILE A 460 -30.87 -21.26 16.24
CA ILE A 460 -30.06 -20.39 17.12
C ILE A 460 -29.02 -21.32 17.76
N ASP A 461 -27.73 -21.09 17.48
CA ASP A 461 -26.64 -21.84 18.10
C ASP A 461 -26.17 -21.11 19.38
N LEU A 462 -26.15 -21.83 20.50
CA LEU A 462 -25.77 -21.31 21.81
C LEU A 462 -24.46 -21.95 22.30
N THR A 463 -23.67 -22.52 21.39
CA THR A 463 -22.29 -22.93 21.69
C THR A 463 -21.54 -21.77 22.36
N GLY A 464 -21.04 -21.96 23.58
CA GLY A 464 -20.35 -20.93 24.36
C GLY A 464 -21.15 -20.30 25.50
N PHE A 465 -22.48 -20.51 25.58
CA PHE A 465 -23.32 -19.99 26.68
C PHE A 465 -22.85 -20.51 28.05
N GLY A 466 -22.43 -19.58 28.91
CA GLY A 466 -22.08 -19.80 30.30
C GLY A 466 -23.30 -19.92 31.22
N VAL A 467 -23.06 -20.34 32.46
CA VAL A 467 -24.10 -20.55 33.49
C VAL A 467 -24.80 -19.26 33.97
N GLU A 468 -24.29 -18.09 33.61
CA GLU A 468 -24.85 -16.79 34.00
C GLU A 468 -25.56 -16.04 32.85
N ASP A 469 -25.62 -16.65 31.66
CA ASP A 469 -26.17 -16.02 30.46
C ASP A 469 -27.70 -16.12 30.41
N LYS A 470 -28.35 -15.11 29.82
CA LYS A 470 -29.82 -14.96 29.70
C LYS A 470 -30.21 -14.70 28.25
N LEU A 471 -31.14 -15.50 27.73
CA LEU A 471 -31.79 -15.26 26.44
C LEU A 471 -33.21 -14.73 26.67
N ILE A 472 -33.47 -13.50 26.23
CA ILE A 472 -34.76 -12.81 26.25
C ILE A 472 -35.27 -12.73 24.81
N ILE A 473 -36.48 -13.24 24.59
CA ILE A 473 -37.16 -13.17 23.28
C ILE A 473 -38.41 -12.32 23.43
N ASN A 474 -38.43 -11.14 22.82
CA ASN A 474 -39.56 -10.21 22.83
C ASN A 474 -40.44 -10.45 21.59
N GLN A 475 -41.67 -10.92 21.81
CA GLN A 475 -42.70 -11.03 20.77
C GLN A 475 -43.71 -9.89 20.89
N ALA A 476 -44.18 -9.38 19.74
CA ALA A 476 -45.26 -8.41 19.70
C ALA A 476 -46.63 -9.09 19.92
N ASP A 477 -47.57 -8.36 20.55
CA ASP A 477 -48.91 -8.83 20.89
C ASP A 477 -49.65 -9.40 19.64
N GLY A 478 -50.15 -10.63 19.74
CA GLY A 478 -51.03 -11.25 18.75
C GLY A 478 -50.37 -12.06 17.62
N VAL A 479 -49.10 -12.44 17.76
CA VAL A 479 -48.44 -13.39 16.83
C VAL A 479 -48.79 -14.82 17.25
N ALA A 480 -49.56 -15.53 16.41
CA ALA A 480 -49.72 -16.97 16.55
C ALA A 480 -48.39 -17.64 16.20
N ALA A 481 -47.87 -18.49 17.09
CA ALA A 481 -46.69 -19.31 16.83
C ALA A 481 -46.99 -20.34 15.72
N SER A 482 -46.97 -19.92 14.45
CA SER A 482 -47.04 -20.87 13.34
C SER A 482 -45.65 -21.48 13.11
N SER A 483 -45.42 -22.62 13.74
CA SER A 483 -44.58 -23.74 13.23
C SER A 483 -43.13 -23.46 12.80
N SER A 484 -42.40 -22.50 13.39
CA SER A 484 -41.10 -22.12 12.79
C SER A 484 -39.94 -21.79 13.73
N LEU A 485 -40.02 -22.16 15.02
CA LEU A 485 -38.81 -22.38 15.83
C LEU A 485 -38.57 -23.89 15.93
N LYS A 486 -37.70 -24.45 15.08
CA LYS A 486 -37.53 -25.90 14.96
C LYS A 486 -36.53 -26.50 15.96
N THR A 487 -35.44 -25.81 16.31
CA THR A 487 -34.38 -26.38 17.17
C THR A 487 -33.57 -25.30 17.91
N ILE A 488 -33.36 -25.46 19.22
CA ILE A 488 -32.29 -24.81 20.00
C ILE A 488 -31.25 -25.90 20.27
N ARG A 489 -29.98 -25.71 19.89
CA ARG A 489 -28.92 -26.70 20.10
C ARG A 489 -28.04 -26.28 21.28
N PRO A 490 -27.99 -27.07 22.38
CA PRO A 490 -26.89 -26.97 23.34
C PRO A 490 -25.61 -27.49 22.68
N GLY A 491 -24.50 -26.76 22.82
CA GLY A 491 -23.20 -27.12 22.26
C GLY A 491 -22.66 -28.47 22.75
N THR A 492 -21.86 -29.12 21.91
CA THR A 492 -21.48 -30.55 21.95
C THR A 492 -20.39 -30.96 22.96
N TRP A 493 -20.00 -30.12 23.91
CA TRP A 493 -18.95 -30.44 24.89
C TRP A 493 -19.49 -30.54 26.31
N PHE A 494 -20.12 -31.67 26.63
CA PHE A 494 -20.54 -31.98 28.00
C PHE A 494 -20.11 -33.40 28.37
N ASN A 495 -18.86 -33.52 28.81
CA ASN A 495 -18.40 -34.73 29.50
C ASN A 495 -17.62 -34.37 30.76
N GLN A 496 -18.23 -33.58 31.64
CA GLN A 496 -18.11 -33.67 33.10
C GLN A 496 -19.02 -32.63 33.76
N GLY A 497 -19.76 -33.06 34.78
CA GLY A 497 -20.97 -32.39 35.24
C GLY A 497 -20.76 -31.03 35.88
N TYR A 498 -21.42 -30.02 35.29
CA TYR A 498 -21.85 -28.79 35.96
C TYR A 498 -23.25 -28.45 35.42
N PHE A 499 -24.14 -28.03 36.32
CA PHE A 499 -25.60 -27.97 36.13
C PHE A 499 -26.04 -26.61 35.58
N LEU A 500 -27.04 -26.61 34.69
CA LEU A 500 -27.72 -25.41 34.18
C LEU A 500 -28.60 -24.76 35.27
N SER A 501 -28.62 -23.42 35.31
CA SER A 501 -29.76 -22.64 35.81
C SER A 501 -30.02 -21.49 34.84
N THR A 502 -30.65 -21.77 33.70
CA THR A 502 -31.06 -20.72 32.75
C THR A 502 -32.48 -20.25 33.07
N ASP A 503 -32.64 -18.98 33.46
CA ASP A 503 -33.96 -18.33 33.57
C ASP A 503 -34.48 -17.98 32.16
N TYR A 504 -35.43 -18.76 31.64
CA TYR A 504 -36.18 -18.41 30.42
C TYR A 504 -37.39 -17.52 30.78
N VAL A 505 -37.48 -16.32 30.19
CA VAL A 505 -38.61 -15.40 30.38
C VAL A 505 -39.27 -15.09 29.04
N ILE A 506 -40.45 -15.66 28.79
CA ILE A 506 -41.33 -15.29 27.67
C ILE A 506 -42.35 -14.26 28.20
N ARG A 507 -42.44 -13.08 27.57
CA ARG A 507 -43.43 -12.06 27.92
C ARG A 507 -44.47 -11.95 26.80
N GLY A 508 -45.76 -11.97 27.16
CA GLY A 508 -46.86 -11.75 26.23
C GLY A 508 -48.22 -11.69 26.93
N SER A 509 -49.08 -10.80 26.46
CA SER A 509 -50.46 -10.62 26.94
C SER A 509 -51.39 -11.58 26.18
N ASN A 510 -51.61 -12.78 26.71
CA ASN A 510 -52.68 -13.72 26.31
C ASN A 510 -52.48 -14.47 24.95
N PRO A 511 -51.98 -15.72 24.94
CA PRO A 511 -51.92 -16.52 23.72
C PRO A 511 -53.04 -17.58 23.65
N GLU A 512 -53.86 -17.55 22.60
CA GLU A 512 -54.55 -18.76 22.13
C GLU A 512 -53.58 -19.62 21.32
N VAL A 513 -53.19 -20.80 21.83
CA VAL A 513 -52.42 -21.79 21.08
C VAL A 513 -53.38 -22.67 20.29
N ARG A 514 -53.55 -22.42 18.98
CA ARG A 514 -54.18 -23.35 18.04
C ARG A 514 -53.14 -23.86 17.04
N GLY A 515 -52.79 -25.13 17.14
CA GLY A 515 -51.91 -25.83 16.20
C GLY A 515 -50.70 -26.45 16.90
N GLY A 516 -50.46 -27.74 16.66
CA GLY A 516 -49.42 -28.52 17.32
C GLY A 516 -48.03 -27.96 17.09
N ALA A 517 -47.42 -27.43 18.15
CA ALA A 517 -46.01 -27.10 18.21
C ALA A 517 -45.28 -28.27 18.89
N HIS A 518 -44.37 -28.93 18.15
CA HIS A 518 -43.49 -29.94 18.71
C HIS A 518 -42.31 -29.23 19.42
N VAL A 519 -42.37 -29.14 20.74
CA VAL A 519 -41.24 -28.64 21.55
C VAL A 519 -40.50 -29.86 22.13
N THR A 520 -39.29 -30.14 21.65
CA THR A 520 -38.43 -31.17 22.22
C THR A 520 -37.50 -30.53 23.25
N ILE A 521 -37.85 -30.63 24.53
CA ILE A 521 -37.01 -30.15 25.64
C ILE A 521 -36.13 -31.32 26.10
N LEU A 522 -34.81 -31.17 25.95
CA LEU A 522 -33.83 -32.17 26.37
C LEU A 522 -33.01 -31.62 27.54
N THR A 523 -33.63 -31.47 28.71
CA THR A 523 -33.08 -31.63 30.08
C THR A 523 -34.05 -31.06 31.12
N MET A 524 -33.86 -31.47 32.38
CA MET A 524 -34.61 -30.95 33.53
C MET A 524 -34.35 -29.45 33.70
N ASP A 525 -35.37 -28.60 33.54
CA ASP A 525 -35.35 -27.25 34.13
C ASP A 525 -36.75 -26.61 34.22
N THR A 526 -36.84 -25.58 35.09
CA THR A 526 -38.06 -24.96 35.61
C THR A 526 -38.56 -23.85 34.67
N ILE A 527 -39.78 -23.95 34.14
CA ILE A 527 -40.43 -22.87 33.38
C ILE A 527 -41.07 -21.88 34.37
N ARG A 528 -40.72 -20.59 34.31
CA ARG A 528 -41.40 -19.51 35.06
C ARG A 528 -42.11 -18.57 34.11
N TRP A 529 -43.44 -18.48 34.23
CA TRP A 529 -44.24 -17.44 33.57
C TRP A 529 -44.54 -16.33 34.57
N ASN A 530 -44.18 -15.08 34.26
CA ASN A 530 -44.54 -13.93 35.08
C ASN A 530 -45.68 -13.14 34.41
N ASN A 531 -46.93 -13.41 34.80
CA ASN A 531 -48.00 -12.44 34.65
C ASN A 531 -48.11 -11.63 35.96
N SER A 532 -48.62 -10.41 35.90
CA SER A 532 -48.74 -9.51 37.07
C SER A 532 -49.70 -9.98 38.17
N LEU A 533 -50.10 -11.26 38.22
CA LEU A 533 -51.09 -11.82 39.15
C LEU A 533 -50.74 -13.19 39.79
N GLY A 534 -49.57 -13.81 39.58
CA GLY A 534 -49.15 -14.96 40.41
C GLY A 534 -48.23 -15.96 39.74
N GLN A 535 -47.24 -16.44 40.49
CA GLN A 535 -46.23 -17.40 40.04
C GLN A 535 -46.78 -18.83 40.01
N VAL A 536 -46.52 -19.58 38.93
CA VAL A 536 -46.67 -21.04 38.88
C VAL A 536 -45.29 -21.67 38.70
N MET A 537 -44.92 -22.60 39.58
CA MET A 537 -43.68 -23.39 39.49
C MET A 537 -44.01 -24.82 39.07
N LEU A 538 -43.27 -25.35 38.08
CA LEU A 538 -43.28 -26.77 37.74
C LEU A 538 -41.89 -27.35 38.03
N GLN A 539 -41.81 -28.25 39.03
CA GLN A 539 -40.65 -29.11 39.26
C GLN A 539 -40.99 -30.54 38.80
N SER A 540 -40.14 -31.16 37.99
CA SER A 540 -40.25 -32.58 37.65
C SER A 540 -38.96 -33.32 38.07
N ASN A 541 -39.10 -34.40 38.83
CA ASN A 541 -38.00 -35.20 39.38
C ASN A 541 -37.81 -36.56 38.66
N LEU A 542 -38.18 -36.69 37.38
CA LEU A 542 -38.13 -37.98 36.69
C LEU A 542 -37.20 -37.94 35.46
N LEU A 543 -36.19 -38.80 35.51
CA LEU A 543 -35.08 -38.90 34.58
C LEU A 543 -35.45 -39.77 33.36
N HIS A 544 -36.51 -39.42 32.61
CA HIS A 544 -36.86 -40.13 31.37
C HIS A 544 -37.52 -39.22 30.32
N LYS A 545 -37.17 -39.48 29.04
CA LYS A 545 -37.58 -38.76 27.83
C LYS A 545 -39.10 -38.71 27.71
N THR A 546 -39.71 -37.57 27.98
CA THR A 546 -41.16 -37.37 27.94
C THR A 546 -41.48 -36.37 26.83
N THR A 547 -42.29 -36.77 25.84
CA THR A 547 -42.80 -35.89 24.79
C THR A 547 -44.08 -35.22 25.26
N VAL A 548 -44.11 -33.89 25.29
CA VAL A 548 -45.30 -33.09 25.62
C VAL A 548 -46.06 -32.86 24.31
N ASP A 549 -47.29 -33.36 24.24
CA ASP A 549 -48.12 -33.31 23.03
C ASP A 549 -48.99 -32.05 22.99
N GLN A 550 -49.51 -31.63 24.15
CA GLN A 550 -50.41 -30.49 24.23
C GLN A 550 -50.37 -29.89 25.63
N VAL A 551 -50.29 -28.56 25.72
CA VAL A 551 -50.45 -27.83 26.98
C VAL A 551 -51.64 -26.90 26.84
N THR A 552 -52.59 -27.01 27.78
CA THR A 552 -53.80 -26.17 27.81
C THR A 552 -53.76 -25.31 29.07
N PHE A 553 -53.92 -24.00 28.91
CA PHE A 553 -53.87 -23.01 29.99
C PHE A 553 -55.29 -22.52 30.33
N TYR A 554 -55.57 -22.40 31.63
CA TYR A 554 -56.78 -21.80 32.20
C TYR A 554 -56.37 -20.71 33.19
N ASP A 555 -57.28 -19.79 33.53
CA ASP A 555 -57.02 -18.61 34.39
C ASP A 555 -56.24 -18.93 35.68
N ASN A 556 -56.46 -20.13 36.28
CA ASN A 556 -55.78 -20.58 37.50
C ASN A 556 -55.17 -21.99 37.42
N SER A 557 -54.98 -22.58 36.22
CA SER A 557 -54.38 -23.92 36.12
C SER A 557 -53.74 -24.21 34.75
N ILE A 558 -52.80 -25.17 34.73
CA ILE A 558 -52.16 -25.66 33.51
C ILE A 558 -52.42 -27.17 33.43
N THR A 559 -52.87 -27.65 32.27
CA THR A 559 -53.01 -29.08 31.97
C THR A 559 -51.98 -29.46 30.90
N VAL A 560 -51.11 -30.43 31.21
CA VAL A 560 -50.06 -30.92 30.30
C VAL A 560 -50.40 -32.35 29.86
N HIS A 561 -50.63 -32.54 28.56
CA HIS A 561 -50.78 -33.87 27.94
C HIS A 561 -49.40 -34.36 27.48
N THR A 562 -49.01 -35.53 27.94
CA THR A 562 -47.74 -36.18 27.57
C THR A 562 -48.01 -37.52 26.90
N HIS A 563 -47.22 -37.84 25.87
CA HIS A 563 -47.16 -39.18 25.28
C HIS A 563 -45.87 -39.86 25.77
N TYR A 564 -46.00 -41.07 26.31
CA TYR A 564 -44.87 -41.92 26.67
C TYR A 564 -44.62 -42.93 25.56
N THR A 565 -43.45 -42.89 24.92
CA THR A 565 -42.97 -44.00 24.09
C THR A 565 -41.89 -44.75 24.84
N THR A 566 -42.20 -45.96 25.33
CA THR A 566 -41.18 -46.87 25.85
C THR A 566 -40.80 -47.86 24.74
N SER A 567 -39.50 -48.02 24.49
CA SER A 567 -38.97 -49.22 23.83
C SER A 567 -38.20 -50.02 24.88
N LEU A 568 -38.79 -51.13 25.32
CA LEU A 568 -38.14 -52.04 26.27
C LEU A 568 -37.05 -52.83 25.54
N LYS A 569 -35.78 -52.50 25.79
CA LYS A 569 -34.69 -53.48 25.67
C LYS A 569 -34.51 -54.16 27.02
N SER A 570 -34.97 -55.41 27.08
CA SER A 570 -34.78 -56.40 28.14
C SER A 570 -35.56 -56.20 29.45
N SER A 571 -35.92 -57.34 30.05
CA SER A 571 -36.87 -57.55 31.15
C SER A 571 -36.50 -56.78 32.42
N GLY A 572 -37.25 -55.73 32.74
CA GLY A 572 -37.22 -55.04 34.03
C GLY A 572 -38.64 -54.87 34.57
N GLN A 573 -38.83 -55.18 35.86
CA GLN A 573 -40.11 -55.08 36.56
C GLN A 573 -40.35 -53.63 37.00
N VAL A 574 -41.52 -53.07 36.69
CA VAL A 574 -41.90 -51.71 37.14
C VAL A 574 -42.61 -51.82 38.49
N ILE A 575 -42.06 -51.20 39.53
CA ILE A 575 -42.70 -51.03 40.84
C ILE A 575 -43.18 -49.58 40.94
N LEU A 576 -44.49 -49.40 41.07
CA LEU A 576 -45.10 -48.10 41.35
C LEU A 576 -45.21 -47.92 42.87
N THR A 577 -44.52 -46.94 43.44
CA THR A 577 -44.70 -46.52 44.84
C THR A 577 -45.30 -45.11 44.89
N GLY A 578 -46.42 -44.95 45.60
CA GLY A 578 -47.04 -43.64 45.87
C GLY A 578 -48.52 -43.47 45.51
N LEU A 579 -49.31 -44.55 45.41
CA LEU A 579 -50.76 -44.42 45.18
C LEU A 579 -51.53 -44.24 46.51
N PRO A 580 -52.51 -43.32 46.60
CA PRO A 580 -53.41 -43.23 47.74
C PRO A 580 -54.26 -44.51 47.90
N PRO A 581 -54.74 -44.86 49.11
CA PRO A 581 -55.21 -46.21 49.43
C PRO A 581 -56.57 -46.64 48.86
N GLU A 582 -57.28 -45.81 48.10
CA GLU A 582 -58.65 -46.14 47.68
C GLU A 582 -58.94 -45.69 46.24
N LEU A 583 -58.66 -46.57 45.28
CA LEU A 583 -59.38 -46.61 44.00
C LEU A 583 -59.70 -48.06 43.60
N PRO A 584 -60.92 -48.37 43.11
CA PRO A 584 -61.32 -49.72 42.71
C PRO A 584 -60.51 -50.25 41.52
N THR A 585 -60.27 -51.56 41.53
CA THR A 585 -59.35 -52.34 40.69
C THR A 585 -59.70 -52.50 39.20
N ASP A 586 -60.49 -51.63 38.58
CA ASP A 586 -60.86 -51.79 37.18
C ASP A 586 -60.67 -50.50 36.40
N GLN A 587 -59.45 -50.30 35.87
CA GLN A 587 -59.16 -49.80 34.51
C GLN A 587 -57.66 -49.50 34.38
N PHE A 588 -56.91 -50.48 33.91
CA PHE A 588 -55.65 -50.23 33.21
C PHE A 588 -55.82 -50.65 31.76
N VAL A 589 -55.94 -49.68 30.86
CA VAL A 589 -55.69 -49.89 29.43
C VAL A 589 -54.32 -49.31 29.17
N PHE A 590 -53.35 -50.17 28.83
CA PHE A 590 -52.13 -49.70 28.18
C PHE A 590 -52.50 -49.28 26.76
N VAL A 591 -52.28 -48.02 26.42
CA VAL A 591 -52.13 -47.58 25.03
C VAL A 591 -50.66 -47.33 24.81
#